data_AF-A0A6B1IGC3-F1
#
_entry.id   AF-A0A6B1IGC3-F1
#
_cell.length_a   1.000
_cell.length_b   1.000
_cell.length_c   1.000
_cell.angle_alpha   90.00
_cell.angle_beta   90.00
_cell.angle_gamma   90.00
#
_symmetry.space_group_name_H-M   'P 1'
#
loop_
_entity.id
_entity.type
_entity.pdbx_description
1 polymer ?
#
loop_
_entity_poly.entity_id
_entity_poly.type
_entity_poly.pdbx_seq_one_letter_code
_entity_poly.pdbx_strand_id
1 'polypeptide(L)'
;MTDRERHRNDERTVKCPVSGCDAEVLARGINLHVRRSTGNGHGEQGAVPEEVSFDDLETVGSESVQMDYPKERETEQVARLCPYCGTPFTGKQGVLIHLGQVAGRKNHPENAPERHAPEDFPRVAVDRHENVVGVVDDYPGDSSSSNREEGTVEIEEVYRLVADLLAEGMTEAAARVRAQLLPPE
;
A
#
# COMPACT_ATOMS: atom_id res chain seq x y z
N MET A 1 -0.93 22.00 15.00
CA MET A 1 -2.36 22.12 14.65
C MET A 1 -2.43 22.67 13.25
N THR A 2 -2.68 21.83 12.25
CA THR A 2 -2.84 22.28 10.86
C THR A 2 -4.12 23.09 10.74
N ASP A 3 -4.00 24.30 10.24
CA ASP A 3 -5.13 25.15 9.91
C ASP A 3 -6.06 24.41 8.92
N ARG A 4 -7.36 24.36 9.21
CA ARG A 4 -8.37 23.69 8.37
C ARG A 4 -9.36 24.72 7.82
N GLU A 5 -9.66 24.63 6.54
CA GLU A 5 -10.67 25.44 5.89
C GLU A 5 -11.97 24.64 5.75
N ARG A 6 -13.05 25.21 6.27
CA ARG A 6 -14.39 24.62 6.21
C ARG A 6 -15.04 25.02 4.89
N HIS A 7 -15.13 24.07 3.98
CA HIS A 7 -15.86 24.25 2.72
C HIS A 7 -17.28 23.68 2.86
N ARG A 8 -18.29 24.36 2.31
CA ARG A 8 -19.66 23.85 2.20
C ARG A 8 -20.09 23.83 0.75
N ASN A 9 -20.66 22.73 0.31
CA ASN A 9 -21.25 22.59 -1.02
C ASN A 9 -22.53 21.77 -0.94
N ASP A 10 -23.51 22.10 -1.75
CA ASP A 10 -24.69 21.27 -1.93
C ASP A 10 -24.35 20.18 -2.94
N GLU A 11 -24.43 18.93 -2.49
CA GLU A 11 -24.12 17.76 -3.28
C GLU A 11 -25.41 17.06 -3.69
N ARG A 12 -25.45 16.54 -4.92
CA ARG A 12 -26.62 15.84 -5.43
C ARG A 12 -26.79 14.49 -4.73
N THR A 13 -28.01 14.19 -4.31
CA THR A 13 -28.43 12.86 -3.88
C THR A 13 -29.06 12.15 -5.06
N VAL A 14 -28.61 10.93 -5.33
CA VAL A 14 -29.03 10.11 -6.47
C VAL A 14 -29.56 8.77 -6.02
N LYS A 15 -30.47 8.19 -6.81
CA LYS A 15 -30.93 6.82 -6.61
C LYS A 15 -29.91 5.81 -7.11
N CYS A 16 -29.90 4.66 -6.45
CA CYS A 16 -29.17 3.50 -6.93
C CYS A 16 -29.75 3.01 -8.27
N PRO A 17 -28.93 2.86 -9.33
CA PRO A 17 -29.39 2.37 -10.63
C PRO A 17 -29.64 0.86 -10.64
N VAL A 18 -29.28 0.14 -9.58
CA VAL A 18 -29.45 -1.32 -9.50
C VAL A 18 -30.91 -1.67 -9.25
N SER A 19 -31.45 -2.52 -10.12
CA SER A 19 -32.83 -3.01 -9.99
C SER A 19 -33.02 -3.83 -8.71
N GLY A 20 -33.90 -3.37 -7.81
CA GLY A 20 -34.15 -4.00 -6.51
C GLY A 20 -33.50 -3.27 -5.33
N CYS A 21 -32.81 -2.15 -5.56
CA CYS A 21 -32.22 -1.34 -4.51
C CYS A 21 -32.77 0.09 -4.51
N ASP A 22 -33.54 0.42 -3.48
CA ASP A 22 -34.13 1.75 -3.30
C ASP A 22 -33.22 2.72 -2.53
N ALA A 23 -31.91 2.46 -2.49
CA ALA A 23 -30.97 3.30 -1.74
C ALA A 23 -30.79 4.66 -2.43
N GLU A 24 -30.93 5.73 -1.65
CA GLU A 24 -30.59 7.09 -2.04
C GLU A 24 -29.26 7.47 -1.37
N VAL A 25 -28.28 7.84 -2.18
CA VAL A 25 -26.92 8.15 -1.69
C VAL A 25 -26.38 9.39 -2.39
N LEU A 26 -25.36 10.01 -1.81
CA LEU A 26 -24.65 11.10 -2.47
C LEU A 26 -24.06 10.63 -3.80
N ALA A 27 -24.08 11.49 -4.82
CA ALA A 27 -23.57 11.19 -6.15
C ALA A 27 -22.11 10.70 -6.12
N ARG A 28 -21.24 11.26 -5.25
CA ARG A 28 -19.86 10.76 -5.10
C ARG A 28 -19.76 9.34 -4.53
N GLY A 29 -20.77 8.93 -3.77
CA GLY A 29 -20.79 7.68 -3.02
C GLY A 29 -21.38 6.51 -3.80
N ILE A 30 -22.01 6.76 -4.95
CA ILE A 30 -22.80 5.74 -5.65
C ILE A 30 -21.96 4.53 -6.12
N ASN A 31 -20.78 4.77 -6.69
CA ASN A 31 -19.89 3.69 -7.14
C ASN A 31 -19.45 2.81 -5.96
N LEU A 32 -19.12 3.45 -4.84
CA LEU A 32 -18.72 2.76 -3.62
C LEU A 32 -19.88 1.95 -3.03
N HIS A 33 -21.09 2.51 -3.02
CA HIS A 33 -22.30 1.82 -2.59
C HIS A 33 -22.52 0.54 -3.41
N VAL A 34 -22.48 0.63 -4.74
CA VAL A 34 -22.67 -0.54 -5.61
C VAL A 34 -21.64 -1.63 -5.33
N ARG A 35 -20.36 -1.26 -5.20
CA ARG A 35 -19.28 -2.24 -4.95
C ARG A 35 -19.31 -2.86 -3.55
N ARG A 36 -19.91 -2.20 -2.55
CA ARG A 36 -19.89 -2.67 -1.16
C ARG A 36 -21.15 -3.42 -0.74
N SER A 37 -22.27 -3.13 -1.38
CA SER A 37 -23.53 -3.82 -1.11
C SER A 37 -23.55 -5.20 -1.77
N THR A 38 -24.29 -6.13 -1.17
CA THR A 38 -24.50 -7.49 -1.66
C THR A 38 -25.98 -7.82 -1.59
N GLY A 39 -26.47 -8.65 -2.53
CA GLY A 39 -27.90 -8.92 -2.67
C GLY A 39 -28.66 -7.80 -3.38
N ASN A 40 -29.98 -7.93 -3.51
CA ASN A 40 -30.86 -6.92 -4.13
C ASN A 40 -30.44 -6.44 -5.53
N GLY A 41 -29.80 -7.32 -6.31
CA GLY A 41 -29.31 -7.03 -7.66
C GLY A 41 -27.85 -6.57 -7.76
N HIS A 42 -27.15 -6.30 -6.64
CA HIS A 42 -25.78 -5.75 -6.65
C HIS A 42 -24.68 -6.71 -7.09
N GLY A 43 -25.01 -7.98 -7.35
CA GLY A 43 -24.04 -9.00 -7.71
C GLY A 43 -23.08 -9.36 -6.58
N GLU A 44 -21.90 -9.88 -6.94
CA GLU A 44 -20.84 -10.21 -5.99
C GLU A 44 -20.19 -8.95 -5.41
N GLN A 45 -19.76 -9.03 -4.16
CA GLN A 45 -19.09 -7.92 -3.49
C GLN A 45 -17.81 -7.51 -4.26
N GLY A 46 -17.66 -6.22 -4.51
CA GLY A 46 -16.52 -5.65 -5.23
C GLY A 46 -16.68 -5.63 -6.74
N ALA A 47 -17.74 -6.22 -7.30
CA ALA A 47 -18.10 -6.11 -8.70
C ALA A 47 -19.12 -4.97 -8.91
N VAL A 48 -19.26 -4.56 -10.17
CA VAL A 48 -20.37 -3.72 -10.63
C VAL A 48 -21.12 -4.58 -11.66
N PRO A 49 -22.43 -4.78 -11.52
CA PRO A 49 -23.21 -5.52 -12.53
C PRO A 49 -23.07 -4.89 -13.93
N GLU A 50 -23.00 -5.70 -14.98
CA GLU A 50 -22.73 -5.22 -16.36
C GLU A 50 -23.81 -4.26 -16.89
N GLU A 51 -25.04 -4.41 -16.40
CA GLU A 51 -26.21 -3.60 -16.75
C GLU A 51 -26.28 -2.23 -16.06
N VAL A 52 -25.36 -1.95 -15.12
CA VAL A 52 -25.37 -0.73 -14.31
C VAL A 52 -24.44 0.33 -14.91
N SER A 53 -25.01 1.48 -15.29
CA SER A 53 -24.27 2.69 -15.66
C SER A 53 -24.36 3.77 -14.57
N PHE A 54 -23.30 4.58 -14.45
CA PHE A 54 -23.21 5.73 -13.55
C PHE A 54 -23.27 7.08 -14.27
N ASP A 55 -23.41 7.09 -15.60
CA ASP A 55 -23.33 8.31 -16.40
C ASP A 55 -24.58 9.19 -16.23
N ASP A 56 -25.76 8.57 -16.18
CA ASP A 56 -27.07 9.25 -16.15
C ASP A 56 -27.89 8.88 -14.91
N LEU A 57 -27.38 9.23 -13.73
CA LEU A 57 -28.05 8.92 -12.45
C LEU A 57 -29.23 9.87 -12.15
N GLU A 58 -30.37 9.28 -11.77
CA GLU A 58 -31.56 10.03 -11.32
C GLU A 58 -31.24 10.81 -10.04
N THR A 59 -31.32 12.14 -10.11
CA THR A 59 -31.17 13.02 -8.95
C THR A 59 -32.50 13.17 -8.23
N VAL A 60 -32.54 12.78 -6.96
CA VAL A 60 -33.74 12.82 -6.10
C VAL A 60 -33.70 13.92 -5.05
N GLY A 61 -32.53 14.54 -4.85
CA GLY A 61 -32.39 15.65 -3.93
C GLY A 61 -31.01 16.27 -3.94
N SER A 62 -30.78 17.12 -2.95
CA SER A 62 -29.47 17.71 -2.66
C SER A 62 -29.26 17.75 -1.15
N GLU A 63 -28.06 17.39 -0.72
CA GLU A 63 -27.66 17.43 0.69
C GLU A 63 -26.49 18.39 0.86
N SER A 64 -26.54 19.24 1.90
CA SER A 64 -25.46 20.18 2.18
C SER A 64 -24.32 19.48 2.90
N VAL A 65 -23.16 19.42 2.27
CA VAL A 65 -21.99 18.72 2.78
C VAL A 65 -20.94 19.72 3.24
N GLN A 66 -20.43 19.52 4.45
CA GLN A 66 -19.28 20.25 4.98
C GLN A 66 -18.02 19.39 4.84
N MET A 67 -16.99 19.94 4.22
CA MET A 67 -15.69 19.29 4.04
C MET A 67 -14.62 20.10 4.77
N ASP A 68 -13.83 19.42 5.58
CA ASP A 68 -12.69 20.02 6.29
C ASP A 68 -11.40 19.73 5.51
N TYR A 69 -10.99 20.68 4.67
CA TYR A 69 -9.73 20.57 3.94
C TYR A 69 -8.59 21.16 4.77
N PRO A 70 -7.45 20.45 4.93
CA PRO A 70 -6.26 21.06 5.53
C PRO A 70 -5.72 22.15 4.59
N LYS A 71 -5.35 23.32 5.12
CA LYS A 71 -4.77 24.43 4.33
C LYS A 71 -3.42 24.04 3.73
N GLU A 72 -2.65 23.24 4.47
CA GLU A 72 -1.36 22.73 4.04
C GLU A 72 -1.39 21.21 4.10
N ARG A 73 -0.94 20.57 3.02
CA ARG A 73 -0.70 19.14 2.99
C ARG A 73 0.77 18.91 3.25
N GLU A 74 1.10 18.32 4.39
CA GLU A 74 2.44 17.77 4.61
C GLU A 74 2.66 16.66 3.58
N THR A 75 3.41 16.98 2.52
CA THR A 75 3.77 16.01 1.49
C THR A 75 5.15 15.46 1.84
N GLU A 76 5.15 14.24 2.34
CA GLU A 76 6.38 13.50 2.54
C GLU A 76 6.82 12.92 1.18
N GLN A 77 8.00 13.30 0.70
CA GLN A 77 8.52 12.86 -0.61
C GLN A 77 9.25 11.50 -0.54
N VAL A 78 9.32 10.86 0.63
CA VAL A 78 9.99 9.56 0.79
C VAL A 78 9.05 8.43 0.37
N ALA A 79 9.57 7.38 -0.24
CA ALA A 79 8.78 6.17 -0.47
C ALA A 79 8.71 5.33 0.81
N ARG A 80 7.55 4.71 1.06
CA ARG A 80 7.26 3.84 2.20
C ARG A 80 6.78 2.49 1.73
N LEU A 81 7.28 1.43 2.33
CA LEU A 81 6.96 0.06 1.91
C LEU A 81 5.74 -0.49 2.66
N CYS A 82 4.80 -1.08 1.94
CA CYS A 82 3.72 -1.86 2.58
C CYS A 82 4.28 -3.21 3.09
N PRO A 83 4.06 -3.57 4.37
CA PRO A 83 4.64 -4.78 4.96
C PRO A 83 3.96 -6.08 4.47
N TYR A 84 2.78 -5.99 3.86
CA TYR A 84 2.01 -7.15 3.44
C TYR A 84 2.28 -7.56 2.00
N CYS A 85 2.48 -6.58 1.11
CA CYS A 85 2.67 -6.84 -0.32
C CYS A 85 4.02 -6.34 -0.87
N GLY A 86 4.83 -5.66 -0.07
CA GLY A 86 6.15 -5.15 -0.48
C GLY A 86 6.09 -4.05 -1.54
N THR A 87 4.92 -3.44 -1.77
CA THR A 87 4.77 -2.36 -2.75
C THR A 87 5.20 -1.03 -2.11
N PRO A 88 6.06 -0.23 -2.76
CA PRO A 88 6.42 1.10 -2.31
C PRO A 88 5.32 2.12 -2.65
N PHE A 89 5.10 3.08 -1.76
CA PHE A 89 4.13 4.16 -1.92
C PHE A 89 4.75 5.50 -1.52
N THR A 90 4.43 6.57 -2.24
CA THR A 90 4.93 7.91 -1.88
C THR A 90 4.25 8.43 -0.61
N GLY A 91 5.06 8.57 0.45
CA GLY A 91 4.70 9.15 1.72
C GLY A 91 3.73 8.31 2.57
N LYS A 92 3.58 8.73 3.82
CA LYS A 92 2.63 8.20 4.81
C LYS A 92 1.21 8.00 4.28
N GLN A 93 0.71 8.99 3.54
CA GLN A 93 -0.67 8.96 3.05
C GLN A 93 -0.88 7.91 1.96
N GLY A 94 0.11 7.69 1.08
CA GLY A 94 0.00 6.70 0.02
C GLY A 94 -0.19 5.29 0.57
N VAL A 95 0.63 4.90 1.56
CA VAL A 95 0.52 3.57 2.17
C VAL A 95 -0.75 3.39 3.00
N LEU A 96 -1.23 4.41 3.70
CA LEU A 96 -2.51 4.35 4.42
C LEU A 96 -3.71 4.20 3.50
N ILE A 97 -3.73 4.95 2.38
CA ILE A 97 -4.79 4.85 1.37
C ILE A 97 -4.81 3.44 0.79
N HIS A 98 -3.63 2.88 0.46
CA HIS A 98 -3.50 1.50 0.03
C HIS A 98 -4.11 0.54 1.04
N LEU A 99 -3.71 0.59 2.32
CA LEU A 99 -4.26 -0.29 3.36
C LEU A 99 -5.78 -0.20 3.51
N GLY A 100 -6.34 1.01 3.49
CA GLY A 100 -7.79 1.22 3.56
C GLY A 100 -8.52 0.69 2.33
N GLN A 101 -7.89 0.72 1.16
CA GLN A 101 -8.44 0.09 -0.02
C GLN A 101 -8.37 -1.43 0.09
N VAL A 102 -7.21 -2.02 0.37
CA VAL A 102 -7.04 -3.48 0.32
C VAL A 102 -7.35 -4.22 1.63
N ALA A 103 -7.92 -3.56 2.63
CA ALA A 103 -8.37 -4.19 3.88
C ALA A 103 -9.21 -5.47 3.61
N GLY A 104 -8.79 -6.59 4.19
CA GLY A 104 -9.45 -7.90 4.04
C GLY A 104 -9.17 -8.63 2.72
N ARG A 105 -8.28 -8.12 1.87
CA ARG A 105 -8.00 -8.68 0.53
C ARG A 105 -6.50 -8.67 0.21
N LYS A 106 -6.09 -9.48 -0.76
CA LYS A 106 -4.69 -9.54 -1.27
C LYS A 106 -3.65 -9.68 -0.13
N ASN A 107 -3.87 -10.58 0.82
CA ASN A 107 -3.02 -10.82 2.00
C ASN A 107 -2.98 -9.67 3.04
N HIS A 108 -3.94 -8.74 3.02
CA HIS A 108 -4.07 -7.70 4.03
C HIS A 108 -5.15 -8.04 5.04
N PRO A 109 -4.88 -7.91 6.35
CA PRO A 109 -5.92 -8.08 7.36
C PRO A 109 -7.00 -7.01 7.24
N GLU A 110 -8.22 -7.31 7.66
CA GLU A 110 -9.35 -6.35 7.65
C GLU A 110 -9.03 -5.09 8.46
N ASN A 111 -8.35 -5.27 9.60
CA ASN A 111 -7.98 -4.16 10.48
C ASN A 111 -6.57 -3.61 10.18
N ALA A 112 -6.01 -3.85 8.98
CA ALA A 112 -4.68 -3.35 8.61
C ALA A 112 -4.47 -1.83 8.86
N PRO A 113 -5.39 -0.92 8.49
CA PRO A 113 -5.19 0.52 8.71
C PRO A 113 -5.29 0.94 10.19
N GLU A 114 -5.88 0.11 11.05
CA GLU A 114 -6.00 0.38 12.49
C GLU A 114 -4.80 -0.17 13.29
N ARG A 115 -4.10 -1.16 12.71
CA ARG A 115 -2.97 -1.85 13.35
C ARG A 115 -1.62 -1.17 13.16
N HIS A 116 -1.51 -0.25 12.20
CA HIS A 116 -0.25 0.38 11.84
C HIS A 116 -0.40 1.90 11.86
N ALA A 117 0.51 2.57 12.56
CA ALA A 117 0.74 4.00 12.43
C ALA A 117 1.51 4.28 11.13
N PRO A 118 1.37 5.48 10.54
CA PRO A 118 2.12 5.87 9.35
C PRO A 118 3.65 5.78 9.50
N GLU A 119 4.15 5.86 10.72
CA GLU A 119 5.55 5.75 11.09
C GLU A 119 6.06 4.30 11.07
N ASP A 120 5.18 3.30 11.18
CA ASP A 120 5.53 1.88 11.22
C ASP A 120 6.00 1.35 9.86
N PHE A 121 5.78 2.11 8.79
CA PHE A 121 6.15 1.73 7.43
C PHE A 121 7.59 2.13 7.11
N PRO A 122 8.48 1.18 6.75
CA PRO A 122 9.87 1.47 6.44
C PRO A 122 9.99 2.47 5.28
N ARG A 123 10.85 3.46 5.44
CA ARG A 123 11.26 4.35 4.36
C ARG A 123 12.22 3.60 3.45
N VAL A 124 11.99 3.71 2.15
CA VAL A 124 12.79 3.06 1.12
C VAL A 124 13.21 4.05 0.05
N ALA A 125 14.40 3.85 -0.51
CA ALA A 125 14.84 4.52 -1.71
C ALA A 125 14.35 3.70 -2.90
N VAL A 126 13.79 4.38 -3.90
CA VAL A 126 13.32 3.75 -5.14
C VAL A 126 14.04 4.35 -6.34
N ASP A 127 14.32 3.54 -7.36
CA ASP A 127 14.84 4.01 -8.63
C ASP A 127 13.74 4.62 -9.54
N ARG A 128 14.12 5.03 -10.75
CA ARG A 128 13.20 5.58 -11.76
C ARG A 128 12.12 4.60 -12.24
N HIS A 129 12.25 3.32 -11.93
CA HIS A 129 11.31 2.26 -12.26
C HIS A 129 10.52 1.79 -11.03
N GLU A 130 10.59 2.55 -9.93
CA GLU A 130 9.93 2.24 -8.65
C GLU A 130 10.44 0.95 -8.00
N ASN A 131 11.61 0.45 -8.41
CA ASN A 131 12.24 -0.67 -7.71
C ASN A 131 12.90 -0.17 -6.43
N VAL A 132 12.75 -0.92 -5.34
CA VAL A 132 13.42 -0.64 -4.08
C VAL A 132 14.92 -0.88 -4.23
N VAL A 133 15.72 0.18 -4.08
CA VAL A 133 17.20 0.13 -4.15
C VAL A 133 17.87 0.21 -2.78
N GLY A 134 17.11 0.48 -1.72
CA GLY A 134 17.62 0.47 -0.35
C GLY A 134 16.57 0.86 0.68
N VAL A 135 16.84 0.59 1.96
CA VAL A 135 16.03 1.05 3.11
C VAL A 135 16.71 2.27 3.71
N VAL A 136 15.95 3.34 3.95
CA VAL A 136 16.46 4.65 4.41
C VAL A 136 16.34 4.83 5.92
N ASP A 137 15.53 4.01 6.61
CA ASP A 137 15.41 4.09 8.07
C ASP A 137 16.57 3.38 8.79
N ASP A 138 17.46 4.19 9.35
CA ASP A 138 18.29 3.87 10.51
C ASP A 138 17.36 3.69 11.72
N TYR A 139 17.30 2.47 12.28
CA TYR A 139 16.64 2.25 13.57
C TYR A 139 17.43 2.98 14.67
N PRO A 140 16.84 3.88 15.47
CA PRO A 140 17.49 4.37 16.69
C PRO A 140 17.37 3.29 17.75
N GLY A 141 18.16 2.22 17.61
CA GLY A 141 17.98 1.03 18.44
C GLY A 141 18.90 -0.15 18.19
N ASP A 142 20.07 0.02 17.55
CA ASP A 142 21.21 -0.86 17.82
C ASP A 142 22.52 -0.13 17.51
N SER A 143 22.96 0.68 18.46
CA SER A 143 24.34 1.16 18.50
C SER A 143 25.25 0.02 18.95
N SER A 144 25.47 -0.94 18.05
CA SER A 144 26.49 -1.97 18.19
C SER A 144 27.26 -2.16 16.89
N SER A 145 28.30 -1.34 16.77
CA SER A 145 29.59 -1.66 16.16
C SER A 145 29.78 -1.51 14.64
N SER A 146 30.80 -0.72 14.34
CA SER A 146 31.58 -0.57 13.11
C SER A 146 30.90 0.10 11.92
N ASN A 147 31.49 1.23 11.51
CA ASN A 147 31.59 1.64 10.11
C ASN A 147 31.84 0.40 9.24
N ARG A 148 30.80 -0.12 8.61
CA ARG A 148 30.95 -0.96 7.42
C ARG A 148 30.60 -0.07 6.25
N GLU A 149 31.64 0.22 5.49
CA GLU A 149 31.55 0.76 4.14
C GLU A 149 30.49 0.00 3.34
N GLU A 150 29.82 0.73 2.48
CA GLU A 150 28.81 0.29 1.52
C GLU A 150 28.98 -1.18 1.08
N GLY A 151 28.09 -2.06 1.53
CA GLY A 151 27.61 -3.22 0.77
C GLY A 151 28.64 -4.15 0.10
N THR A 152 29.88 -4.23 0.57
CA THR A 152 30.88 -5.18 0.07
C THR A 152 31.00 -6.35 1.03
N VAL A 153 30.76 -7.56 0.53
CA VAL A 153 31.06 -8.81 1.26
C VAL A 153 32.50 -9.20 0.94
N GLU A 154 33.31 -9.44 1.96
CA GLU A 154 34.68 -9.85 1.77
C GLU A 154 34.74 -11.24 1.11
N ILE A 155 35.60 -11.40 0.12
CA ILE A 155 35.74 -12.68 -0.63
C ILE A 155 36.04 -13.85 0.33
N GLU A 156 36.78 -13.60 1.41
CA GLU A 156 37.09 -14.59 2.45
C GLU A 156 35.84 -15.09 3.18
N GLU A 157 34.83 -14.24 3.38
CA GLU A 157 33.56 -14.62 4.01
C GLU A 157 32.74 -15.52 3.08
N VAL A 158 32.78 -15.25 1.77
CA VAL A 158 32.15 -16.10 0.75
C VAL A 158 32.81 -17.49 0.70
N TYR A 159 34.15 -17.56 0.77
CA TYR A 159 34.86 -18.85 0.83
C TYR A 159 34.54 -19.64 2.09
N ARG A 160 34.40 -18.97 3.24
CA ARG A 160 34.03 -19.62 4.51
C ARG A 160 32.63 -20.23 4.42
N LEU A 161 31.66 -19.47 3.90
CA LEU A 161 30.29 -19.96 3.67
C LEU A 161 30.26 -21.18 2.74
N VAL A 162 31.05 -21.16 1.66
CA VAL A 162 31.15 -22.30 0.74
C VAL A 162 31.74 -23.53 1.46
N ALA A 163 32.75 -23.35 2.31
CA ALA A 163 33.34 -24.43 3.10
C ALA A 163 32.35 -25.03 4.11
N ASP A 164 31.56 -24.19 4.79
CA ASP A 164 30.54 -24.63 5.74
C ASP A 164 29.44 -25.44 5.04
N LEU A 165 28.94 -24.97 3.90
CA LEU A 165 27.95 -25.69 3.08
C LEU A 165 28.48 -27.05 2.59
N LEU A 166 29.78 -27.15 2.26
CA LEU A 166 30.40 -28.42 1.90
C LEU A 166 30.54 -29.37 3.09
N ALA A 167 30.89 -28.84 4.27
CA ALA A 167 30.98 -29.62 5.50
C ALA A 167 29.61 -30.18 5.94
N GLU A 168 28.54 -29.45 5.66
CA GLU A 168 27.14 -29.87 5.90
C GLU A 168 26.57 -30.77 4.79
N GLY A 169 27.36 -31.10 3.76
CA GLY A 169 26.92 -31.95 2.64
C GLY A 169 25.99 -31.27 1.63
N MET A 170 25.77 -29.96 1.77
CA MET A 170 24.95 -29.12 0.88
C MET A 170 25.70 -28.73 -0.40
N THR A 171 26.20 -29.73 -1.12
CA THR A 171 27.07 -29.58 -2.30
C THR A 171 26.46 -28.73 -3.42
N GLU A 172 25.16 -28.87 -3.70
CA GLU A 172 24.46 -28.04 -4.69
C GLU A 172 24.33 -26.57 -4.26
N ALA A 173 24.12 -26.31 -2.97
CA ALA A 173 24.07 -24.96 -2.44
C ALA A 173 25.46 -24.29 -2.51
N ALA A 174 26.51 -25.01 -2.12
CA ALA A 174 27.89 -24.56 -2.22
C ALA A 174 28.28 -24.22 -3.68
N ALA A 175 27.91 -25.07 -4.64
CA ALA A 175 28.17 -24.83 -6.06
C ALA A 175 27.46 -23.57 -6.59
N ARG A 176 26.20 -23.35 -6.20
CA ARG A 176 25.45 -22.14 -6.59
C ARG A 176 26.05 -20.86 -6.01
N VAL A 177 26.41 -20.88 -4.72
CA VAL A 177 27.04 -19.74 -4.04
C VAL A 177 28.38 -19.40 -4.70
N ARG A 178 29.22 -20.41 -4.95
CA ARG A 178 30.49 -20.23 -5.66
C ARG A 178 30.31 -19.62 -7.05
N ALA A 179 29.35 -20.11 -7.83
CA ALA A 179 29.13 -19.62 -9.19
C ALA A 179 28.59 -18.18 -9.26
N GLN A 180 27.86 -17.72 -8.23
CA GLN A 180 27.22 -16.40 -8.22
C GLN A 180 28.08 -15.32 -7.58
N LEU A 181 28.90 -15.67 -6.59
CA LEU A 181 29.58 -14.72 -5.73
C LEU A 181 31.11 -14.76 -5.83
N LEU A 182 31.68 -15.79 -6.46
CA LEU A 182 33.13 -15.86 -6.72
C LEU A 182 33.42 -15.66 -8.22
N PRO A 183 34.53 -15.00 -8.58
CA PRO A 183 34.92 -14.87 -9.97
C PRO A 183 35.20 -16.25 -10.59
N PRO A 184 34.90 -16.45 -11.89
CA PRO A 184 35.30 -17.67 -12.59
C PRO A 184 36.82 -17.75 -12.63
N GLU A 185 37.36 -18.94 -12.33
CA GLU A 185 38.78 -19.26 -12.52
C GLU A 185 39.15 -19.39 -14.00
#